data_AF-A0A7C3KWZ6-F1
#
_entry.id   AF-A0A7C3KWZ6-F1
#
_cell.length_a   1.000
_cell.length_b   1.000
_cell.length_c   1.000
_cell.angle_alpha   90.00
_cell.angle_beta   90.00
_cell.angle_gamma   90.00
#
_symmetry.space_group_name_H-M   'P 1'
#
loop_
_entity.id
_entity.type
_entity.pdbx_description
1 polymer ?
#
loop_
_entity_poly.entity_id
_entity_poly.type
_entity_poly.pdbx_seq_one_letter_code
_entity_poly.pdbx_strand_id
1 'polypeptide(L)'
;CDVSMEEVERIAASGASVAHCPRSNVELGCPVSPVAEMRRRGVKVGIGLDSAASSGAVNYFAEMREALGAAAGALSAEDAWLMATTEGADSLRLGRRWEIAPGGNPDLMLLEPVGDTLGALIGMGGPPSVVRLLRLCATQP
;
A
#
# COMPACT_ATOMS: atom_id res chain seq x y z
N CYS A 1 3.53 16.81 6.42
CA CYS A 1 3.08 16.09 5.20
C CYS A 1 2.68 17.01 4.06
N ASP A 2 2.66 18.32 4.29
CA ASP A 2 2.61 19.30 3.21
C ASP A 2 3.89 19.19 2.38
N VAL A 3 3.74 18.80 1.13
CA VAL A 3 4.84 18.63 0.18
C VAL A 3 4.39 19.31 -1.10
N SER A 4 5.09 20.37 -1.47
CA SER A 4 4.82 21.11 -2.70
C SER A 4 5.12 20.25 -3.93
N MET A 5 4.56 20.62 -5.09
CA MET A 5 4.83 19.90 -6.33
C MET A 5 6.31 19.93 -6.71
N GLU A 6 7.00 21.05 -6.47
CA GLU A 6 8.45 21.18 -6.68
C GLU A 6 9.24 20.17 -5.82
N GLU A 7 8.86 20.00 -4.56
CA GLU A 7 9.47 18.99 -3.68
C GLU A 7 9.16 17.57 -4.16
N VAL A 8 7.96 17.31 -4.68
CA VAL A 8 7.64 16.01 -5.31
C VAL A 8 8.57 15.74 -6.50
N GLU A 9 8.86 16.73 -7.35
CA GLU A 9 9.79 16.54 -8.48
C GLU A 9 11.21 16.22 -7.99
N ARG A 10 11.64 16.91 -6.92
CA ARG A 10 12.96 16.67 -6.31
C ARG A 10 13.05 15.28 -5.69
N ILE A 11 12.00 14.81 -5.02
CA ILE A 11 11.92 13.45 -4.47
C ILE A 11 12.03 12.44 -5.62
N ALA A 12 11.24 12.61 -6.68
CA ALA A 12 11.28 11.73 -7.85
C ALA A 12 12.67 11.69 -8.51
N ALA A 13 13.28 12.86 -8.75
CA ALA A 13 14.61 12.97 -9.35
C ALA A 13 15.72 12.35 -8.48
N SER A 14 15.56 12.36 -7.16
CA SER A 14 16.55 11.81 -6.23
C SER A 14 16.56 10.27 -6.16
N GLY A 15 15.49 9.60 -6.62
CA GLY A 15 15.29 8.16 -6.42
C GLY A 15 15.00 7.77 -4.96
N ALA A 16 14.67 8.74 -4.11
CA ALA A 16 14.18 8.49 -2.77
C ALA A 16 12.76 7.88 -2.81
N SER A 17 12.42 7.17 -1.75
CA SER A 17 11.09 6.62 -1.52
C SER A 17 10.41 7.31 -0.34
N VAL A 18 9.09 7.20 -0.26
CA VAL A 18 8.26 7.83 0.78
C VAL A 18 7.56 6.77 1.62
N ALA A 19 7.62 6.91 2.93
CA ALA A 19 6.76 6.18 3.86
C ALA A 19 5.56 7.08 4.22
N HIS A 20 4.37 6.70 3.77
CA HIS A 20 3.14 7.41 4.08
C HIS A 20 2.51 6.82 5.35
N CYS A 21 2.33 7.64 6.39
CA CYS A 21 1.74 7.22 7.67
C CYS A 21 0.37 7.88 7.93
N PRO A 22 -0.71 7.44 7.24
CA PRO A 22 -2.00 8.14 7.21
C PRO A 22 -2.60 8.42 8.59
N ARG A 23 -2.70 7.42 9.48
CA ARG A 23 -3.36 7.62 10.78
C ARG A 23 -2.59 8.58 11.67
N SER A 24 -1.26 8.45 11.71
CA SER A 24 -0.42 9.42 12.44
C SER A 24 -0.54 10.81 11.85
N ASN A 25 -0.62 10.96 10.52
CA ASN A 25 -0.76 12.27 9.89
C ASN A 25 -2.08 12.94 10.30
N VAL A 26 -3.17 12.18 10.32
CA VAL A 26 -4.49 12.68 10.72
C VAL A 26 -4.50 13.05 12.20
N GLU A 27 -3.98 12.19 13.07
CA GLU A 27 -3.91 12.47 14.51
C GLU A 27 -3.09 13.73 14.82
N LEU A 28 -2.00 13.95 14.08
CA LEU A 28 -1.15 15.13 14.22
C LEU A 28 -1.67 16.38 13.48
N GLY A 29 -2.83 16.31 12.84
CA GLY A 29 -3.41 17.44 12.09
C GLY A 29 -2.58 17.86 10.87
N CYS A 30 -1.81 16.93 10.29
CA CYS A 30 -1.00 17.21 9.11
C CYS A 30 -1.90 17.43 7.86
N PRO A 31 -1.48 18.30 6.93
CA PRO A 31 -2.12 18.39 5.61
C PRO A 31 -2.08 17.05 4.86
N VAL A 32 -3.07 16.84 3.99
CA VAL A 32 -3.15 15.65 3.14
C VAL A 32 -1.94 15.59 2.22
N SER A 33 -1.14 14.53 2.34
CA SER A 33 0.03 14.33 1.49
C SER A 33 -0.38 13.99 0.05
N PRO A 34 0.27 14.56 -0.98
CA PRO A 34 -0.09 14.31 -2.38
C PRO A 34 0.46 12.98 -2.91
N VAL A 35 0.22 11.88 -2.18
CA VAL A 35 0.77 10.54 -2.47
C VAL A 35 0.36 10.01 -3.84
N ALA A 36 -0.86 10.32 -4.30
CA ALA A 36 -1.31 9.94 -5.64
C ALA A 36 -0.44 10.59 -6.73
N GLU A 37 -0.03 11.84 -6.54
CA GLU A 37 0.84 12.55 -7.48
C GLU A 37 2.29 12.06 -7.41
N MET A 38 2.80 11.82 -6.19
CA MET A 38 4.11 11.19 -5.99
C MET A 38 4.20 9.88 -6.78
N ARG A 39 3.19 9.00 -6.65
CA ARG A 39 3.12 7.73 -7.39
C ARG A 39 3.06 7.92 -8.90
N ARG A 40 2.26 8.88 -9.40
CA ARG A 40 2.21 9.21 -10.84
C ARG A 40 3.57 9.65 -11.39
N ARG A 41 4.42 10.26 -10.57
CA ARG A 41 5.78 10.68 -10.93
C ARG A 41 6.85 9.62 -10.70
N GLY A 42 6.45 8.38 -10.40
CA GLY A 42 7.37 7.26 -10.22
C GLY A 42 8.04 7.20 -8.83
N VAL A 43 7.61 8.02 -7.88
CA VAL A 43 8.06 7.89 -6.49
C VAL A 43 7.48 6.61 -5.91
N LYS A 44 8.35 5.79 -5.33
CA LYS A 44 7.93 4.59 -4.59
C LYS A 44 7.34 5.01 -3.24
N VAL A 45 6.06 4.74 -3.03
CA VAL A 45 5.36 5.10 -1.81
C VAL A 45 4.90 3.84 -1.08
N GLY A 46 5.39 3.64 0.14
CA GLY A 46 4.96 2.56 1.02
C GLY A 46 3.98 3.04 2.09
N ILE A 47 3.13 2.15 2.61
CA ILE A 47 2.35 2.41 3.84
C ILE A 47 3.25 2.20 5.06
N GLY A 48 3.32 3.21 5.92
CA GLY A 48 3.99 3.18 7.22
C GLY A 48 2.96 3.28 8.35
N LEU A 49 3.26 2.64 9.47
CA LEU A 49 2.42 2.66 10.68
C LEU A 49 2.79 3.82 11.62
N ASP A 50 3.95 4.44 11.39
CA ASP A 50 4.67 5.25 12.38
C ASP A 50 4.80 4.50 13.72
N SER A 51 4.59 5.18 14.86
CA SER A 51 4.71 4.57 16.18
C SER A 51 3.35 4.38 16.83
N ALA A 52 3.21 3.37 17.69
CA ALA A 52 1.99 3.18 18.47
C ALA A 52 1.69 4.36 19.42
N ALA A 53 2.69 5.19 19.70
CA ALA A 53 2.54 6.39 20.52
C ALA A 53 1.75 7.51 19.80
N SER A 54 1.78 7.54 18.46
CA SER A 54 1.12 8.57 17.67
C SER A 54 -0.23 8.14 17.12
N SER A 55 -0.44 6.85 16.81
CA SER A 55 -1.68 6.38 16.16
C SER A 55 -2.40 5.24 16.89
N GLY A 56 -1.91 4.81 18.05
CA GLY A 56 -2.45 3.69 18.82
C GLY A 56 -2.04 2.32 18.26
N ALA A 57 -2.91 1.31 18.39
CA ALA A 57 -2.57 -0.04 17.95
C ALA A 57 -2.22 -0.10 16.45
N VAL A 58 -1.10 -0.75 16.15
CA VAL A 58 -0.58 -0.93 14.79
C VAL A 58 -1.48 -1.88 13.99
N ASN A 59 -2.01 -1.40 12.86
CA ASN A 59 -2.88 -2.18 11.98
C ASN A 59 -2.77 -1.68 10.54
N TYR A 60 -2.18 -2.50 9.67
CA TYR A 60 -1.97 -2.16 8.26
C TYR A 60 -3.28 -1.94 7.47
N PHE A 61 -4.34 -2.70 7.76
CA PHE A 61 -5.63 -2.49 7.10
C PHE A 61 -6.29 -1.18 7.53
N ALA A 62 -6.08 -0.77 8.79
CA ALA A 62 -6.55 0.52 9.26
C ALA A 62 -5.77 1.67 8.58
N GLU A 63 -4.45 1.54 8.41
CA GLU A 63 -3.66 2.54 7.64
C GLU A 63 -4.13 2.63 6.18
N MET A 64 -4.33 1.50 5.49
CA MET A 64 -4.83 1.50 4.11
C MET A 64 -6.19 2.19 4.00
N ARG A 65 -7.11 1.91 4.93
CA ARG A 65 -8.43 2.57 4.96
C ARG A 65 -8.31 4.08 5.19
N GLU A 66 -7.43 4.50 6.08
CA GLU A 66 -7.19 5.91 6.35
C GLU A 66 -6.53 6.60 5.15
N ALA A 67 -5.59 5.95 4.47
CA ALA A 67 -4.98 6.45 3.23
C ALA A 67 -6.04 6.72 2.14
N LEU A 68 -6.97 5.79 1.97
CA LEU A 68 -8.08 5.93 1.02
C LEU A 68 -9.02 7.08 1.40
N GLY A 69 -9.36 7.19 2.68
CA GLY A 69 -10.17 8.29 3.21
C GLY A 69 -9.52 9.66 2.98
N ALA A 70 -8.26 9.79 3.38
CA ALA A 70 -7.49 11.03 3.22
C ALA A 70 -7.29 11.42 1.75
N ALA A 71 -7.17 10.45 0.85
CA ALA A 71 -6.98 10.69 -0.58
C ALA A 71 -8.27 11.16 -1.31
N ALA A 72 -9.44 11.11 -0.67
CA ALA A 72 -10.71 11.59 -1.23
C ALA A 72 -10.99 11.09 -2.67
N GLY A 73 -10.68 9.82 -2.96
CA GLY A 73 -10.86 9.20 -4.27
C GLY A 73 -9.66 9.30 -5.22
N ALA A 74 -8.57 9.97 -4.84
CA ALA A 74 -7.34 10.01 -5.62
C ALA A 74 -6.50 8.71 -5.56
N LEU A 75 -6.85 7.79 -4.65
CA LEU A 75 -6.30 6.44 -4.56
C LEU A 75 -7.42 5.41 -4.70
N SER A 76 -7.17 4.36 -5.48
CA SER A 76 -8.01 3.17 -5.53
C SER A 76 -7.63 2.17 -4.43
N ALA A 77 -8.51 1.19 -4.17
CA ALA A 77 -8.18 0.10 -3.26
C ALA A 77 -6.96 -0.73 -3.73
N GLU A 78 -6.77 -0.86 -5.04
CA GLU A 78 -5.58 -1.51 -5.61
C GLU A 78 -4.32 -0.67 -5.32
N ASP A 79 -4.40 0.65 -5.43
CA ASP A 79 -3.26 1.52 -5.09
C ASP A 79 -2.84 1.37 -3.64
N ALA A 80 -3.80 1.42 -2.71
CA ALA A 80 -3.52 1.24 -1.28
C ALA A 80 -2.92 -0.14 -0.99
N TRP A 81 -3.42 -1.19 -1.67
CA TRP A 81 -2.87 -2.54 -1.57
C TRP A 81 -1.44 -2.63 -2.10
N LEU A 82 -1.15 -2.05 -3.27
CA LEU A 82 0.19 -2.02 -3.85
C LEU A 82 1.17 -1.25 -2.97
N MET A 83 0.77 -0.09 -2.44
CA MET A 83 1.54 0.70 -1.46
C MET A 83 1.85 -0.11 -0.19
N ALA A 84 0.93 -0.95 0.28
CA ALA A 84 1.12 -1.79 1.46
C ALA A 84 1.92 -3.08 1.16
N THR A 85 2.14 -3.42 -0.10
CA THR A 85 2.77 -4.67 -0.52
C THR A 85 3.96 -4.42 -1.44
N THR A 86 3.79 -4.57 -2.75
CA THR A 86 4.89 -4.53 -3.74
C THR A 86 5.60 -3.18 -3.80
N GLU A 87 4.86 -2.06 -3.81
CA GLU A 87 5.49 -0.73 -3.82
C GLU A 87 6.19 -0.43 -2.48
N GLY A 88 5.63 -0.93 -1.37
CA GLY A 88 6.28 -0.92 -0.06
C GLY A 88 7.60 -1.69 -0.07
N ALA A 89 7.61 -2.91 -0.61
CA ALA A 89 8.83 -3.71 -0.77
C ALA A 89 9.86 -3.04 -1.70
N ASP A 90 9.40 -2.40 -2.77
CA ASP A 90 10.23 -1.63 -3.69
C ASP A 90 10.83 -0.39 -3.04
N SER A 91 10.09 0.27 -2.15
CA SER A 91 10.55 1.42 -1.35
C SER A 91 11.72 1.01 -0.44
N LEU A 92 11.67 -0.21 0.10
CA LEU A 92 12.70 -0.80 0.94
C LEU A 92 13.78 -1.54 0.14
N ARG A 93 13.66 -1.59 -1.19
CA ARG A 93 14.61 -2.25 -2.10
C ARG A 93 14.81 -3.74 -1.78
N LEU A 94 13.74 -4.43 -1.38
CA LEU A 94 13.80 -5.87 -1.06
C LEU A 94 14.07 -6.75 -2.29
N GLY A 95 13.76 -6.25 -3.49
CA GLY A 95 14.00 -6.93 -4.75
C GLY A 95 13.37 -8.31 -4.80
N ARG A 96 14.09 -9.28 -5.38
CA ARG A 96 13.59 -10.64 -5.62
C ARG A 96 13.14 -11.39 -4.36
N ARG A 97 13.60 -10.99 -3.17
CA ARG A 97 13.16 -11.61 -1.92
C ARG A 97 11.65 -11.48 -1.72
N TRP A 98 11.03 -10.39 -2.19
CA TRP A 98 9.59 -10.15 -2.07
C TRP A 98 8.73 -10.99 -3.03
N GLU A 99 9.33 -11.59 -4.07
CA GLU A 99 8.57 -12.26 -5.11
C GLU A 99 7.95 -13.58 -4.63
N ILE A 100 6.67 -13.80 -4.92
CA ILE A 100 6.04 -15.12 -4.82
C ILE A 100 6.38 -15.91 -6.09
N ALA A 101 7.63 -16.33 -6.20
CA ALA A 101 8.20 -17.04 -7.34
C ALA A 101 9.40 -17.90 -6.91
N PRO A 102 9.86 -18.87 -7.73
CA PRO A 102 11.07 -19.62 -7.43
C PRO A 102 12.28 -18.73 -7.14
N GLY A 103 12.90 -18.94 -5.98
CA GLY A 103 14.03 -18.14 -5.48
C GLY A 103 13.66 -16.87 -4.71
N GLY A 104 12.37 -16.54 -4.60
CA GLY A 104 11.87 -15.55 -3.65
C GLY A 104 11.71 -16.15 -2.24
N ASN A 105 11.60 -15.28 -1.23
CA ASN A 105 11.34 -15.67 0.16
C ASN A 105 10.58 -14.54 0.90
N PRO A 106 9.34 -14.22 0.48
CA PRO A 106 8.53 -13.20 1.11
C PRO A 106 7.93 -13.70 2.42
N ASP A 107 7.72 -12.79 3.35
CA ASP A 107 6.87 -13.04 4.52
C ASP A 107 5.41 -13.07 4.04
N LEU A 108 4.69 -14.15 4.36
CA LEU A 108 3.32 -14.36 3.90
C LEU A 108 2.32 -14.20 5.05
N MET A 109 1.20 -13.54 4.76
CA MET A 109 0.05 -13.45 5.66
C MET A 109 -1.14 -14.12 4.98
N LEU A 110 -1.72 -15.13 5.64
CA LEU A 110 -2.99 -15.71 5.21
C LEU A 110 -4.12 -14.76 5.59
N LEU A 111 -4.93 -14.37 4.60
CA LEU A 111 -6.14 -13.58 4.81
C LEU A 111 -7.35 -14.47 4.60
N GLU A 112 -8.06 -14.74 5.68
CA GLU A 112 -9.32 -15.46 5.60
C GLU A 112 -10.45 -14.45 5.38
N PRO A 113 -11.14 -14.48 4.23
CA PRO A 113 -12.30 -13.63 4.02
C PRO A 113 -13.42 -14.04 4.97
N VAL A 114 -14.15 -13.05 5.48
CA VAL A 114 -15.41 -13.33 6.19
C VAL A 114 -16.50 -13.53 5.14
N GLY A 115 -17.11 -14.72 5.12
CA GLY A 115 -18.13 -15.11 4.14
C GLY A 115 -17.61 -15.25 2.70
N ASP A 116 -18.50 -15.21 1.70
CA ASP A 116 -18.13 -15.37 0.27
C ASP A 116 -17.57 -14.08 -0.37
N THR A 117 -16.73 -13.36 0.37
CA THR A 117 -16.08 -12.14 -0.15
C THR A 117 -15.14 -12.49 -1.31
N LEU A 118 -14.56 -13.70 -1.30
CA LEU A 118 -13.73 -14.20 -2.39
C LEU A 118 -14.53 -14.45 -3.66
N GLY A 119 -15.69 -15.12 -3.57
CA GLY A 119 -16.60 -15.29 -4.70
C GLY A 119 -17.11 -13.94 -5.22
N ALA A 120 -17.40 -12.99 -4.34
CA ALA A 120 -17.78 -11.64 -4.72
C ALA A 120 -16.67 -10.89 -5.47
N LEU A 121 -15.42 -10.93 -4.99
CA LEU A 121 -14.26 -10.31 -5.66
C LEU A 121 -13.99 -10.92 -7.04
N ILE A 122 -14.10 -12.24 -7.17
CA ILE A 122 -13.96 -12.94 -8.45
C ILE A 122 -15.11 -12.57 -9.39
N GLY A 123 -16.35 -12.53 -8.88
CA GLY A 123 -17.55 -12.22 -9.67
C GLY A 123 -17.64 -10.76 -10.12
N MET A 124 -17.12 -9.81 -9.35
CA MET A 124 -17.05 -8.39 -9.70
C MET A 124 -15.93 -8.06 -10.70
N GLY A 125 -15.08 -9.03 -11.07
CA GLY A 125 -13.90 -8.76 -11.87
C GLY A 125 -12.89 -7.89 -11.12
N GLY A 126 -12.65 -8.20 -9.84
CA GLY A 126 -11.72 -7.48 -8.98
C GLY A 126 -10.34 -7.30 -9.60
N PRO A 127 -9.50 -6.40 -9.05
CA PRO A 127 -8.23 -6.01 -9.65
C PRO A 127 -7.40 -7.24 -10.07
N PRO A 128 -6.83 -7.28 -11.30
CA PRO A 128 -6.12 -8.45 -11.81
C PRO A 128 -5.00 -8.94 -10.89
N SER A 129 -4.35 -8.03 -10.18
CA SER A 129 -3.32 -8.31 -9.16
C SER A 129 -3.88 -9.11 -7.97
N VAL A 130 -5.05 -8.70 -7.46
CA VAL A 130 -5.77 -9.34 -6.35
C VAL A 130 -6.32 -10.71 -6.78
N VAL A 131 -6.95 -10.79 -7.96
CA VAL A 131 -7.47 -12.06 -8.50
C VAL A 131 -6.34 -13.05 -8.76
N ARG A 132 -5.18 -12.59 -9.25
CA ARG A 132 -4.00 -13.45 -9.47
C ARG A 132 -3.47 -14.03 -8.16
N LEU A 133 -3.33 -13.21 -7.11
CA LEU A 133 -2.89 -13.68 -5.79
C LEU A 133 -3.86 -14.72 -5.23
N LEU A 134 -5.16 -14.46 -5.31
CA LEU A 134 -6.19 -15.35 -4.78
C LEU A 134 -6.30 -16.68 -5.53
N ARG A 135 -6.13 -16.68 -6.87
CA ARG A 135 -6.11 -17.93 -7.66
C ARG A 135 -4.91 -18.82 -7.32
N LEU A 136 -3.75 -18.25 -7.04
CA LEU A 136 -2.57 -19.03 -6.64
C LEU A 136 -2.81 -19.77 -5.32
N CYS A 137 -3.55 -19.16 -4.38
CA CYS A 137 -3.93 -19.78 -3.11
C CYS A 137 -4.99 -20.88 -3.27
N ALA A 138 -5.91 -20.76 -4.23
CA ALA A 138 -7.00 -21.73 -4.44
C ALA A 138 -6.57 -23.01 -5.20
N THR A 139 -5.36 -23.04 -5.77
CA THR A 139 -4.86 -24.17 -6.59
C THR A 139 -3.87 -25.09 -5.87
N GLN A 140 -3.72 -24.98 -4.55
CA GLN A 140 -2.93 -25.94 -3.77
C GLN A 140 -3.89 -26.95 -3.12
N PRO A 141 -3.63 -28.27 -3.23
CA PRO A 141 -4.50 -29.32 -2.68
C PRO A 141 -4.55 -29.34 -1.15
#